data_AF-A0A3N4RDN9-F1
#
_entry.id   AF-A0A3N4RDN9-F1
#
_cell.length_a   1.000
_cell.length_b   1.000
_cell.length_c   1.000
_cell.angle_alpha   90.00
_cell.angle_beta   90.00
_cell.angle_gamma   90.00
#
_symmetry.space_group_name_H-M   'P 1'
#
loop_
_entity.id
_entity.type
_entity.pdbx_description
1 polymer ?
#
loop_
_entity_poly.entity_id
_entity_poly.type
_entity_poly.pdbx_seq_one_letter_code
_entity_poly.pdbx_strand_id
1 'polypeptide(L)'
;MPPTRLLALPLGAALVLAAPWPAGAANTDPVAVENATFSSPTVQSGDWTYGVDGWTGPTGVASTARAAHPKGLQAATLGWNGKAVSLSTRLRGVRAGAGVTLSWDDNPDSCAASGSGPRSYTVTVTGATDAPGSFATKAPAAKADWYLGRTYSFTAPEDSPQITFTNTITNNPACGELITNVQAAQTPPPAEAPTPGSTDPCAGDGASSPACATDAGNKEKIKDCPATDRTCLEGVAGKGEKENAGISQQTQALDDFTNTPRDQDPNTALGPLCQVADLHHGSLQPGDTVLAPGTWWYC
;
A
#
# COMPACT_ATOMS: atom_id res chain seq x y z
N MET A 1 50.34 9.38 49.21
CA MET A 1 49.37 10.48 49.05
C MET A 1 49.60 11.12 47.68
N PRO A 2 48.86 10.72 46.64
CA PRO A 2 48.86 11.39 45.34
C PRO A 2 47.69 12.41 45.23
N PRO A 3 47.86 13.56 44.55
CA PRO A 3 46.82 14.59 44.44
C PRO A 3 45.81 14.29 43.33
N THR A 4 44.53 14.38 43.70
CA THR A 4 43.35 14.31 42.84
C THR A 4 43.29 15.52 41.90
N ARG A 5 43.27 15.28 40.59
CA ARG A 5 42.99 16.31 39.56
C ARG A 5 41.48 16.37 39.31
N LEU A 6 40.88 17.52 39.57
CA LEU A 6 39.52 17.89 39.15
C LEU A 6 39.53 18.24 37.65
N LEU A 7 38.70 17.54 36.85
CA LEU A 7 38.33 17.94 35.50
C LEU A 7 37.04 18.77 35.56
N ALA A 8 37.11 20.02 35.08
CA ALA A 8 35.95 20.87 34.85
C ALA A 8 35.39 20.61 33.44
N LEU A 9 34.12 20.20 33.35
CA LEU A 9 33.36 20.07 32.11
C LEU A 9 32.60 21.39 31.85
N PRO A 10 32.81 22.07 30.70
CA PRO A 10 31.98 23.20 30.33
C PRO A 10 30.62 22.72 29.81
N LEU A 11 29.54 23.22 30.44
CA LEU A 11 28.16 23.10 29.95
C LEU A 11 27.99 23.93 28.67
N GLY A 12 28.00 23.26 27.52
CA GLY A 12 27.59 23.83 26.24
C GLY A 12 26.07 23.88 26.14
N ALA A 13 25.51 25.08 26.04
CA ALA A 13 24.09 25.30 25.80
C ALA A 13 23.71 24.85 24.39
N ALA A 14 22.86 23.82 24.28
CA ALA A 14 22.28 23.37 23.02
C ALA A 14 21.06 24.25 22.67
N LEU A 15 21.24 25.13 21.70
CA LEU A 15 20.14 25.80 21.00
C LEU A 15 19.42 24.76 20.12
N VAL A 16 18.26 24.29 20.57
CA VAL A 16 17.36 23.45 19.78
C VAL A 16 16.69 24.35 18.74
N LEU A 17 17.24 24.34 17.52
CA LEU A 17 16.55 24.85 16.33
C LEU A 17 15.38 23.89 16.05
N ALA A 18 14.17 24.31 16.42
CA ALA A 18 12.94 23.68 15.97
C ALA A 18 12.82 23.87 14.44
N ALA A 19 13.33 22.91 13.67
CA ALA A 19 13.08 22.87 12.24
C ALA A 19 11.56 22.62 12.03
N PRO A 20 10.88 23.40 11.18
CA PRO A 20 9.50 23.12 10.82
C PRO A 20 9.45 21.72 10.19
N TRP A 21 8.61 20.84 10.77
CA TRP A 21 8.34 19.53 10.20
C TRP A 21 7.83 19.70 8.76
N PRO A 22 8.39 18.98 7.78
CA PRO A 22 7.83 19.00 6.44
C PRO A 22 6.40 18.46 6.50
N ALA A 23 5.44 19.31 6.17
CA ALA A 23 4.07 18.90 5.93
C ALA A 23 4.05 17.98 4.70
N GLY A 24 3.59 16.74 4.89
CA GLY A 24 3.21 15.83 3.81
C GLY A 24 4.28 14.81 3.40
N ALA A 25 4.65 13.89 4.30
CA ALA A 25 4.97 12.55 3.82
C ALA A 25 3.63 11.93 3.40
N ALA A 26 3.39 11.78 2.10
CA ALA A 26 2.24 11.04 1.63
C ALA A 26 2.31 9.62 2.23
N ASN A 27 1.26 9.19 2.95
CA ASN A 27 1.18 7.84 3.50
C ASN A 27 1.37 6.86 2.35
N THR A 28 2.53 6.20 2.34
CA THR A 28 2.91 5.24 1.32
C THR A 28 2.81 3.86 1.96
N ASP A 29 1.83 3.09 1.52
CA ASP A 29 1.54 1.76 2.06
C ASP A 29 2.13 0.67 1.15
N PRO A 30 2.75 -0.39 1.71
CA PRO A 30 3.22 -1.50 0.91
C PRO A 30 2.06 -2.24 0.24
N VAL A 31 2.27 -2.65 -1.01
CA VAL A 31 1.33 -3.45 -1.81
C VAL A 31 1.90 -4.85 -1.98
N ALA A 32 1.11 -5.87 -1.63
CA ALA A 32 1.52 -7.25 -1.82
C ALA A 32 1.56 -7.60 -3.32
N VAL A 33 2.72 -8.04 -3.80
CA VAL A 33 2.90 -8.60 -5.14
C VAL A 33 2.95 -10.11 -5.03
N GLU A 34 2.01 -10.79 -5.68
CA GLU A 34 1.92 -12.26 -5.67
C GLU A 34 3.23 -12.86 -6.20
N ASN A 35 3.84 -13.79 -5.45
CA ASN A 35 5.09 -14.46 -5.82
C ASN A 35 6.21 -13.50 -6.27
N ALA A 36 6.34 -12.35 -5.60
CA ALA A 36 7.32 -11.28 -5.84
C ALA A 36 8.77 -11.72 -6.08
N THR A 37 9.19 -12.79 -5.40
CA THR A 37 10.56 -13.32 -5.46
C THR A 37 10.69 -14.54 -6.37
N PHE A 38 9.61 -14.90 -7.07
CA PHE A 38 9.54 -16.04 -7.97
C PHE A 38 9.96 -17.36 -7.32
N SER A 39 9.64 -17.57 -6.05
CA SER A 39 10.00 -18.79 -5.30
C SER A 39 9.12 -20.00 -5.68
N SER A 40 8.01 -19.75 -6.39
CA SER A 40 7.10 -20.78 -6.90
C SER A 40 6.96 -20.72 -8.43
N PRO A 41 7.13 -21.84 -9.16
CA PRO A 41 7.55 -23.13 -8.66
C PRO A 41 9.00 -23.09 -8.14
N THR A 42 9.33 -23.95 -7.18
CA THR A 42 10.72 -24.16 -6.78
C THR A 42 11.45 -24.91 -7.89
N VAL A 43 12.57 -24.36 -8.35
CA VAL A 43 13.33 -24.88 -9.48
C VAL A 43 14.58 -25.59 -9.00
N GLN A 44 14.86 -26.77 -9.56
CA GLN A 44 16.07 -27.51 -9.25
C GLN A 44 17.33 -26.67 -9.57
N SER A 45 18.32 -26.74 -8.69
CA SER A 45 19.57 -26.00 -8.82
C SER A 45 20.22 -26.16 -10.20
N GLY A 46 20.52 -25.03 -10.86
CA GLY A 46 21.12 -24.95 -12.18
C GLY A 46 20.13 -24.99 -13.35
N ASP A 47 18.86 -25.28 -13.07
CA ASP A 47 17.83 -25.53 -14.09
C ASP A 47 16.85 -24.36 -14.26
N TRP A 48 15.91 -24.58 -15.20
CA TRP A 48 14.71 -23.78 -15.45
C TRP A 48 13.45 -24.58 -15.19
N THR A 49 12.34 -23.89 -14.98
CA THR A 49 11.00 -24.49 -15.05
C THR A 49 10.06 -23.55 -15.79
N TYR A 50 9.20 -24.11 -16.64
CA TYR A 50 8.17 -23.34 -17.33
C TYR A 50 7.06 -22.91 -16.37
N GLY A 51 6.54 -21.71 -16.58
CA GLY A 51 5.49 -21.12 -15.77
C GLY A 51 6.02 -20.42 -14.52
N VAL A 52 5.24 -19.46 -14.04
CA VAL A 52 5.49 -18.67 -12.84
C VAL A 52 4.16 -18.58 -12.10
N ASP A 53 4.07 -19.15 -10.90
CA ASP A 53 2.79 -19.15 -10.18
C ASP A 53 2.37 -17.72 -9.81
N GLY A 54 1.10 -17.38 -10.00
CA GLY A 54 0.57 -16.03 -9.74
C GLY A 54 0.88 -14.99 -10.82
N TRP A 55 1.53 -15.41 -11.91
CA TRP A 55 1.86 -14.56 -13.05
C TRP A 55 1.42 -15.17 -14.37
N THR A 56 1.20 -14.33 -15.37
CA THR A 56 0.76 -14.73 -16.71
C THR A 56 1.85 -14.43 -17.73
N GLY A 57 2.14 -15.40 -18.61
CA GLY A 57 3.09 -15.22 -19.71
C GLY A 57 3.73 -16.54 -20.14
N PRO A 58 4.18 -16.68 -21.39
CA PRO A 58 4.84 -17.88 -21.88
C PRO A 58 6.32 -17.91 -21.45
N THR A 59 6.58 -17.78 -20.16
CA THR A 59 7.94 -17.68 -19.60
C THR A 59 8.26 -18.80 -18.61
N GLY A 60 9.43 -18.76 -17.99
CA GLY A 60 9.85 -19.65 -16.92
C GLY A 60 10.69 -18.96 -15.83
N VAL A 61 11.04 -19.77 -14.83
CA VAL A 61 11.82 -19.37 -13.67
C VAL A 61 13.18 -20.05 -13.69
N ALA A 62 14.25 -19.28 -13.47
CA ALA A 62 15.59 -19.77 -13.20
C ALA A 62 15.75 -20.08 -11.71
N SER A 63 16.37 -21.22 -11.41
CA SER A 63 16.81 -21.55 -10.06
C SER A 63 17.76 -20.51 -9.47
N THR A 64 17.91 -20.51 -8.15
CA THR A 64 18.79 -19.59 -7.40
C THR A 64 20.24 -19.65 -7.87
N ALA A 65 20.77 -20.85 -8.12
CA ALA A 65 22.14 -21.06 -8.59
C ALA A 65 22.36 -20.50 -10.00
N ARG A 66 21.33 -20.56 -10.87
CA ARG A 66 21.40 -20.03 -12.22
C ARG A 66 21.22 -18.51 -12.25
N ALA A 67 20.24 -17.99 -11.52
CA ALA A 67 20.00 -16.56 -11.40
C ALA A 67 21.19 -15.84 -10.73
N ALA A 68 21.87 -16.53 -9.80
CA ALA A 68 23.01 -16.01 -9.06
C ALA A 68 22.74 -14.62 -8.45
N HIS A 69 21.50 -14.39 -8.00
CA HIS A 69 21.11 -13.16 -7.33
C HIS A 69 21.81 -13.04 -5.97
N PRO A 70 22.32 -11.87 -5.56
CA PRO A 70 23.08 -11.71 -4.31
C PRO A 70 22.29 -12.07 -3.04
N LYS A 71 20.96 -12.01 -3.09
CA LYS A 71 20.06 -12.44 -2.00
C LYS A 71 19.63 -13.92 -2.08
N GLY A 72 20.20 -14.71 -3.00
CA GLY A 72 19.86 -16.13 -3.18
C GLY A 72 18.43 -16.36 -3.71
N LEU A 73 17.93 -15.47 -4.57
CA LEU A 73 16.57 -15.53 -5.12
C LEU A 73 16.54 -16.25 -6.47
N GLN A 74 15.40 -16.89 -6.77
CA GLN A 74 15.04 -17.30 -8.12
C GLN A 74 14.69 -16.06 -8.95
N ALA A 75 14.64 -16.20 -10.28
CA ALA A 75 14.29 -15.09 -11.16
C ALA A 75 13.46 -15.56 -12.35
N ALA A 76 12.46 -14.79 -12.74
CA ALA A 76 11.74 -15.04 -13.98
C ALA A 76 12.53 -14.47 -15.17
N THR A 77 12.47 -15.14 -16.32
CA THR A 77 13.09 -14.64 -17.56
C THR A 77 12.09 -13.86 -18.41
N LEU A 78 12.58 -12.94 -19.24
CA LEU A 78 11.81 -12.31 -20.32
C LEU A 78 12.21 -12.83 -21.71
N GLY A 79 13.09 -13.83 -21.77
CA GLY A 79 13.41 -14.61 -22.96
C GLY A 79 13.12 -16.09 -22.74
N TRP A 80 12.32 -16.70 -23.61
CA TRP A 80 11.91 -18.10 -23.47
C TRP A 80 11.79 -18.80 -24.82
N ASN A 81 12.34 -20.02 -24.92
CA ASN A 81 12.25 -20.89 -26.11
C ASN A 81 12.51 -20.18 -27.44
N GLY A 82 13.59 -19.38 -27.51
CA GLY A 82 13.97 -18.69 -28.73
C GLY A 82 13.31 -17.33 -28.96
N LYS A 83 12.42 -16.88 -28.06
CA LYS A 83 11.56 -15.71 -28.27
C LYS A 83 11.64 -14.70 -27.14
N ALA A 84 11.40 -13.44 -27.49
CA ALA A 84 11.08 -12.39 -26.53
C ALA A 84 9.68 -12.69 -25.98
N VAL A 85 9.52 -12.61 -24.67
CA VAL A 85 8.24 -12.87 -24.01
C VAL A 85 7.88 -11.75 -23.04
N SER A 86 6.61 -11.74 -22.64
CA SER A 86 6.10 -10.84 -21.61
C SER A 86 5.69 -11.63 -20.37
N LEU A 87 5.76 -10.98 -19.23
CA LEU A 87 5.39 -11.49 -17.92
C LEU A 87 4.53 -10.45 -17.21
N SER A 88 3.33 -10.82 -16.77
CA SER A 88 2.39 -9.90 -16.13
C SER A 88 1.76 -10.44 -14.85
N THR A 89 1.36 -9.54 -13.97
CA THR A 89 0.55 -9.84 -12.77
C THR A 89 -0.34 -8.65 -12.43
N ARG A 90 -1.32 -8.86 -11.54
CA ARG A 90 -2.19 -7.81 -11.03
C ARG A 90 -1.80 -7.40 -9.62
N LEU A 91 -1.71 -6.09 -9.39
CA LEU A 91 -1.39 -5.52 -8.07
C LEU A 91 -2.66 -5.45 -7.21
N ARG A 92 -3.01 -6.57 -6.56
CA ARG A 92 -4.21 -6.66 -5.73
C ARG A 92 -4.18 -5.65 -4.57
N GLY A 93 -5.32 -5.04 -4.26
CA GLY A 93 -5.44 -4.07 -3.17
C GLY A 93 -5.05 -2.63 -3.56
N VAL A 94 -4.65 -2.40 -4.81
CA VAL A 94 -4.49 -1.06 -5.36
C VAL A 94 -5.81 -0.57 -5.93
N ARG A 95 -6.21 0.65 -5.57
CA ARG A 95 -7.42 1.31 -6.09
C ARG A 95 -7.10 2.20 -7.29
N ALA A 96 -8.08 2.37 -8.18
CA ALA A 96 -7.99 3.35 -9.26
C ALA A 96 -7.69 4.76 -8.69
N GLY A 97 -6.85 5.51 -9.39
CA GLY A 97 -6.37 6.84 -8.99
C GLY A 97 -5.22 6.83 -7.96
N ALA A 98 -4.86 5.69 -7.37
CA ALA A 98 -3.72 5.60 -6.45
C ALA A 98 -2.40 5.86 -7.20
N GLY A 99 -1.48 6.59 -6.58
CA GLY A 99 -0.10 6.68 -7.07
C GLY A 99 0.65 5.42 -6.66
N VAL A 100 1.24 4.69 -7.61
CA VAL A 100 1.96 3.44 -7.34
C VAL A 100 3.43 3.60 -7.70
N THR A 101 4.31 3.07 -6.86
CA THR A 101 5.73 2.88 -7.15
C THR A 101 6.05 1.40 -7.11
N LEU A 102 6.40 0.85 -8.28
CA LEU A 102 6.93 -0.50 -8.44
C LEU A 102 8.44 -0.45 -8.28
N SER A 103 9.03 -1.47 -7.65
CA SER A 103 10.48 -1.69 -7.66
C SER A 103 10.84 -3.16 -7.92
N TRP A 104 12.02 -3.41 -8.48
CA TRP A 104 12.50 -4.76 -8.79
C TRP A 104 14.02 -4.78 -9.02
N ASP A 105 14.57 -6.00 -9.08
CA ASP A 105 15.96 -6.25 -9.41
C ASP A 105 16.04 -6.89 -10.82
N ASP A 106 17.06 -6.54 -11.61
CA ASP A 106 17.28 -7.14 -12.93
C ASP A 106 18.74 -7.46 -13.26
N ASN A 107 18.94 -8.38 -14.21
CA ASN A 107 20.26 -8.79 -14.69
C ASN A 107 20.15 -9.34 -16.12
N PRO A 108 21.15 -9.14 -17.01
CA PRO A 108 21.24 -9.94 -18.22
C PRO A 108 21.39 -11.44 -17.88
N ASP A 109 20.64 -12.34 -18.52
CA ASP A 109 20.92 -13.77 -18.35
C ASP A 109 22.35 -14.10 -18.82
N SER A 110 23.02 -14.97 -18.06
CA SER A 110 24.33 -15.54 -18.38
C SER A 110 24.44 -16.21 -19.75
N CYS A 111 23.32 -16.60 -20.39
CA CYS A 111 23.36 -17.10 -21.76
C CYS A 111 23.61 -16.00 -22.81
N ALA A 112 23.47 -14.72 -22.44
CA ALA A 112 23.88 -13.61 -23.27
C ALA A 112 25.41 -13.54 -23.41
N ALA A 113 25.89 -13.39 -24.65
CA ALA A 113 27.33 -13.31 -24.90
C ALA A 113 27.93 -12.03 -24.28
N SER A 114 29.07 -12.18 -23.61
CA SER A 114 29.87 -11.04 -23.15
C SER A 114 30.13 -10.06 -24.29
N GLY A 115 29.83 -8.77 -24.05
CA GLY A 115 29.98 -7.72 -25.06
C GLY A 115 28.77 -7.51 -25.98
N SER A 116 27.67 -8.26 -25.83
CA SER A 116 26.44 -8.08 -26.65
C SER A 116 25.61 -6.83 -26.29
N GLY A 117 26.12 -5.97 -25.41
CA GLY A 117 25.42 -4.79 -24.87
C GLY A 117 24.32 -5.12 -23.86
N PRO A 118 23.77 -4.10 -23.18
CA PRO A 118 22.62 -4.22 -22.28
C PRO A 118 21.41 -4.92 -22.91
N ARG A 119 20.62 -5.58 -22.07
CA ARG A 119 19.37 -6.22 -22.46
C ARG A 119 18.18 -5.29 -22.14
N SER A 120 17.38 -4.94 -23.15
CA SER A 120 16.31 -3.94 -23.07
C SER A 120 14.92 -4.54 -22.94
N TYR A 121 14.10 -3.94 -22.08
CA TYR A 121 12.71 -4.33 -21.86
C TYR A 121 11.87 -3.10 -21.47
N THR A 122 10.55 -3.26 -21.48
CA THR A 122 9.61 -2.25 -21.03
C THR A 122 8.77 -2.73 -19.86
N VAL A 123 8.28 -1.79 -19.08
CA VAL A 123 7.24 -1.98 -18.06
C VAL A 123 6.03 -1.17 -18.47
N THR A 124 4.88 -1.81 -18.60
CA THR A 124 3.61 -1.17 -18.93
C THR A 124 2.55 -1.48 -17.89
N VAL A 125 1.54 -0.61 -17.81
CA VAL A 125 0.34 -0.81 -17.00
C VAL A 125 -0.88 -0.75 -17.91
N THR A 126 -1.70 -1.80 -17.88
CA THR A 126 -2.90 -1.85 -18.73
C THR A 126 -3.83 -0.68 -18.40
N GLY A 127 -4.24 0.07 -19.42
CA GLY A 127 -5.15 1.21 -19.28
C GLY A 127 -4.49 2.51 -18.81
N ALA A 128 -3.20 2.50 -18.48
CA ALA A 128 -2.52 3.71 -18.03
C ALA A 128 -2.29 4.68 -19.19
N THR A 129 -2.46 5.97 -18.91
CA THR A 129 -2.07 7.06 -19.81
C THR A 129 -0.59 7.42 -19.69
N ASP A 130 0.05 6.96 -18.61
CA ASP A 130 1.48 7.10 -18.39
C ASP A 130 2.29 6.42 -19.51
N ALA A 131 3.41 7.03 -19.88
CA ALA A 131 4.31 6.44 -20.86
C ALA A 131 4.87 5.09 -20.34
N PRO A 132 5.00 4.07 -21.19
CA PRO A 132 5.73 2.86 -20.85
C PRO A 132 7.11 3.18 -20.28
N GLY A 133 7.46 2.56 -19.16
CA GLY A 133 8.82 2.59 -18.66
C GLY A 133 9.73 1.81 -19.59
N SER A 134 10.88 2.39 -19.97
CA SER A 134 11.88 1.74 -20.82
C SER A 134 13.16 1.54 -20.00
N PHE A 135 13.64 0.30 -19.94
CA PHE A 135 14.74 -0.10 -19.09
C PHE A 135 15.74 -0.95 -19.86
N ALA A 136 17.00 -0.88 -19.43
CA ALA A 136 18.05 -1.74 -19.93
C ALA A 136 18.89 -2.24 -18.75
N THR A 137 19.11 -3.55 -18.69
CA THR A 137 19.96 -4.22 -17.69
C THR A 137 21.42 -3.77 -17.79
N LYS A 138 22.31 -4.29 -16.94
CA LYS A 138 23.76 -4.13 -17.17
C LYS A 138 24.16 -4.92 -18.42
N ALA A 139 25.33 -4.59 -18.98
CA ALA A 139 25.88 -5.41 -20.05
C ALA A 139 26.25 -6.81 -19.53
N PRO A 140 26.03 -7.90 -20.30
CA PRO A 140 26.43 -9.24 -19.92
C PRO A 140 27.92 -9.31 -19.59
N ALA A 141 28.23 -9.94 -18.45
CA ALA A 141 29.58 -10.15 -17.96
C ALA A 141 29.79 -11.63 -17.59
N ALA A 142 31.04 -11.99 -17.27
CA ALA A 142 31.39 -13.37 -16.88
C ALA A 142 30.71 -13.85 -15.58
N LYS A 143 30.16 -12.93 -14.80
CA LYS A 143 29.39 -13.20 -13.58
C LYS A 143 28.09 -12.40 -13.65
N ALA A 144 27.04 -12.89 -12.98
CA ALA A 144 25.79 -12.15 -12.84
C ALA A 144 26.07 -10.80 -12.17
N ASP A 145 25.53 -9.73 -12.76
CA ASP A 145 25.72 -8.37 -12.29
C ASP A 145 24.37 -7.67 -12.27
N TRP A 146 23.72 -7.74 -11.11
CA TRP A 146 22.36 -7.27 -10.91
C TRP A 146 22.30 -5.76 -10.71
N TYR A 147 21.30 -5.10 -11.30
CA TYR A 147 20.77 -3.86 -10.77
C TYR A 147 19.79 -4.18 -9.65
N LEU A 148 19.94 -3.46 -8.53
CA LEU A 148 19.09 -3.62 -7.36
C LEU A 148 18.22 -2.38 -7.18
N GLY A 149 16.93 -2.59 -6.93
CA GLY A 149 15.99 -1.51 -6.58
C GLY A 149 15.68 -0.54 -7.71
N ARG A 150 15.49 -1.06 -8.94
CA ARG A 150 14.89 -0.25 -10.02
C ARG A 150 13.52 0.22 -9.61
N THR A 151 13.07 1.34 -10.17
CA THR A 151 11.75 1.89 -9.87
C THR A 151 11.00 2.33 -11.11
N TYR A 152 9.68 2.22 -11.04
CA TYR A 152 8.75 2.79 -12.01
C TYR A 152 7.49 3.24 -11.28
N SER A 153 7.07 4.49 -11.52
CA SER A 153 5.87 5.04 -10.89
C SER A 153 4.80 5.33 -11.93
N PHE A 154 3.54 5.11 -11.56
CA PHE A 154 2.38 5.33 -12.41
C PHE A 154 1.14 5.66 -11.55
N THR A 155 0.10 6.19 -12.17
CA THR A 155 -1.21 6.32 -11.53
C THR A 155 -2.07 5.13 -11.93
N ALA A 156 -2.64 4.42 -10.95
CA ALA A 156 -3.46 3.24 -11.20
C ALA A 156 -4.71 3.61 -12.03
N PRO A 157 -4.85 3.10 -13.27
CA PRO A 157 -5.98 3.46 -14.13
C PRO A 157 -7.27 2.70 -13.76
N GLU A 158 -7.12 1.56 -13.09
CA GLU A 158 -8.20 0.69 -12.66
C GLU A 158 -7.86 0.09 -11.28
N ASP A 159 -8.86 -0.50 -10.63
CA ASP A 159 -8.62 -1.31 -9.44
C ASP A 159 -7.83 -2.57 -9.81
N SER A 160 -6.87 -2.92 -8.97
CA SER A 160 -5.95 -4.05 -9.18
C SER A 160 -5.28 -4.03 -10.57
N PRO A 161 -4.54 -2.95 -10.90
CA PRO A 161 -4.01 -2.75 -12.23
C PRO A 161 -3.04 -3.87 -12.62
N GLN A 162 -3.06 -4.24 -13.89
CA GLN A 162 -2.12 -5.21 -14.43
C GLN A 162 -0.82 -4.53 -14.85
N ILE A 163 0.30 -4.97 -14.26
CA ILE A 163 1.65 -4.61 -14.69
C ILE A 163 2.19 -5.68 -15.65
N THR A 164 2.98 -5.27 -16.65
CA THR A 164 3.58 -6.18 -17.63
C THR A 164 5.03 -5.80 -17.91
N PHE A 165 5.95 -6.74 -17.73
CA PHE A 165 7.32 -6.66 -18.20
C PHE A 165 7.40 -7.29 -19.60
N THR A 166 8.04 -6.62 -20.56
CA THR A 166 8.15 -7.11 -21.94
C THR A 166 9.56 -6.96 -22.46
N ASN A 167 10.20 -8.07 -22.85
CA ASN A 167 11.47 -8.01 -23.56
C ASN A 167 11.29 -7.31 -24.91
N THR A 168 12.16 -6.34 -25.22
CA THR A 168 12.13 -5.58 -26.49
C THR A 168 13.34 -5.84 -27.37
N ILE A 169 14.15 -6.83 -27.01
CA ILE A 169 15.36 -7.19 -27.74
C ILE A 169 14.98 -7.91 -29.03
N THR A 170 15.68 -7.56 -30.10
CA THR A 170 15.53 -8.23 -31.40
C THR A 170 16.69 -9.18 -31.70
N ASN A 171 17.89 -8.93 -31.15
CA ASN A 171 19.08 -9.76 -31.31
C ASN A 171 19.23 -10.79 -30.17
N ASN A 172 19.07 -12.08 -30.50
CA ASN A 172 19.09 -13.18 -29.52
C ASN A 172 18.11 -12.94 -28.34
N PRO A 173 16.80 -12.84 -28.62
CA PRO A 173 15.80 -12.56 -27.59
C PRO A 173 15.56 -13.74 -26.64
N ALA A 174 16.06 -14.93 -26.99
CA ALA A 174 16.02 -16.12 -26.13
C ALA A 174 16.80 -15.91 -24.83
N CYS A 175 17.89 -15.14 -24.90
CA CYS A 175 18.70 -14.75 -23.76
C CYS A 175 18.24 -13.38 -23.23
N GLY A 176 16.98 -13.35 -22.80
CA GLY A 176 16.35 -12.18 -22.23
C GLY A 176 16.89 -11.83 -20.85
N GLU A 177 16.28 -10.81 -20.27
CA GLU A 177 16.55 -10.34 -18.93
C GLU A 177 16.01 -11.32 -17.89
N LEU A 178 16.67 -11.36 -16.74
CA LEU A 178 16.12 -11.91 -15.51
C LEU A 178 15.54 -10.79 -14.66
N ILE A 179 14.37 -11.02 -14.09
CA ILE A 179 13.67 -10.11 -13.16
C ILE A 179 13.44 -10.86 -11.84
N THR A 180 13.62 -10.19 -10.70
CA THR A 180 13.27 -10.72 -9.37
C THR A 180 12.98 -9.62 -8.35
N ASN A 181 12.58 -10.02 -7.14
CA ASN A 181 12.37 -9.14 -5.98
C ASN A 181 11.42 -7.98 -6.29
N VAL A 182 10.30 -8.27 -6.96
CA VAL A 182 9.31 -7.27 -7.36
C VAL A 182 8.54 -6.80 -6.12
N GLN A 183 8.52 -5.50 -5.87
CA GLN A 183 7.82 -4.88 -4.74
C GLN A 183 6.97 -3.74 -5.26
N ALA A 184 5.88 -3.44 -4.58
CA ALA A 184 5.06 -2.29 -4.90
C ALA A 184 4.71 -1.53 -3.62
N ALA A 185 4.55 -0.23 -3.74
CA ALA A 185 3.99 0.63 -2.72
C ALA A 185 3.01 1.60 -3.36
N GLN A 186 1.98 2.00 -2.62
CA GLN A 186 0.97 2.92 -3.10
C GLN A 186 0.76 4.07 -2.16
N THR A 187 0.41 5.21 -2.74
CA THR A 187 -0.19 6.34 -2.06
C THR A 187 -1.66 6.35 -2.45
N PRO A 188 -2.59 6.34 -1.48
CA PRO A 188 -4.02 6.41 -1.75
C PRO A 188 -4.36 7.61 -2.66
N PRO A 189 -5.40 7.50 -3.51
CA PRO A 189 -5.87 8.64 -4.26
C PRO A 189 -6.24 9.79 -3.30
N PRO A 190 -6.08 11.05 -3.72
CA PRO A 190 -6.58 12.17 -2.95
C PRO A 190 -8.04 11.93 -2.58
N ALA A 191 -8.38 12.14 -1.30
CA ALA A 191 -9.78 12.07 -0.90
C ALA A 191 -10.58 13.03 -1.79
N GLU A 192 -11.67 12.54 -2.36
CA GLU A 192 -12.57 13.43 -3.09
C GLU A 192 -13.02 14.53 -2.14
N ALA A 193 -12.95 15.77 -2.61
CA ALA A 193 -13.49 16.88 -1.85
C ALA A 193 -14.96 16.55 -1.56
N PRO A 194 -15.43 16.71 -0.31
CA PRO A 194 -16.83 16.48 0.00
C PRO A 194 -17.65 17.29 -1.00
N THR A 195 -18.54 16.60 -1.72
CA THR A 195 -19.37 17.24 -2.74
C THR A 195 -20.07 18.43 -2.09
N PRO A 196 -19.96 19.66 -2.62
CA PRO A 196 -20.73 20.78 -2.12
C PRO A 196 -22.21 20.42 -2.26
N GLY A 197 -22.84 20.01 -1.15
CA GLY A 197 -24.14 19.35 -1.20
C GLY A 197 -24.20 17.97 -0.51
N SER A 198 -23.21 17.58 0.32
CA SER A 198 -23.57 16.82 1.54
C SER A 198 -24.73 17.59 2.14
N THR A 199 -25.93 17.05 2.00
CA THR A 199 -27.16 17.73 2.35
C THR A 199 -26.96 18.11 3.80
N ASP A 200 -26.86 19.42 4.05
CA ASP A 200 -27.04 19.92 5.39
C ASP A 200 -28.28 19.17 5.90
N PRO A 201 -28.16 18.33 6.94
CA PRO A 201 -29.29 17.54 7.41
C PRO A 201 -30.45 18.46 7.85
N CYS A 202 -30.18 19.76 7.95
CA CYS A 202 -31.10 20.84 8.25
C CYS A 202 -31.52 21.68 7.03
N ALA A 203 -31.13 21.29 5.81
CA ALA A 203 -31.68 21.84 4.57
C ALA A 203 -32.87 21.01 4.07
N GLY A 204 -33.78 21.66 3.33
CA GLY A 204 -34.97 21.01 2.75
C GLY A 204 -35.91 20.44 3.82
N ASP A 205 -36.43 19.23 3.58
CA ASP A 205 -37.41 18.56 4.46
C ASP A 205 -36.84 18.24 5.85
N GLY A 206 -35.52 18.17 6.00
CA GLY A 206 -34.81 17.94 7.27
C GLY A 206 -34.77 19.15 8.21
N ALA A 207 -35.05 20.36 7.69
CA ALA A 207 -35.07 21.61 8.46
C ALA A 207 -36.05 21.58 9.65
N SER A 208 -37.13 20.82 9.51
CA SER A 208 -38.18 20.70 10.53
C SER A 208 -37.88 19.59 11.56
N SER A 209 -36.77 18.86 11.40
CA SER A 209 -36.44 17.80 12.36
C SER A 209 -36.12 18.42 13.73
N PRO A 210 -36.47 17.75 14.85
CA PRO A 210 -36.17 18.24 16.19
C PRO A 210 -34.66 18.49 16.42
N ALA A 211 -33.80 17.72 15.75
CA ALA A 211 -32.36 17.89 15.77
C ALA A 211 -31.95 19.24 15.14
N CYS A 212 -32.50 19.57 13.98
CA CYS A 212 -32.19 20.79 13.26
C CYS A 212 -32.81 22.05 13.86
N ALA A 213 -34.00 21.94 14.46
CA ALA A 213 -34.59 23.02 15.24
C ALA A 213 -33.76 23.33 16.50
N THR A 214 -33.15 22.31 17.11
CA THR A 214 -32.25 22.46 18.26
C THR A 214 -30.93 23.10 17.84
N ASP A 215 -30.33 22.64 16.73
CA ASP A 215 -29.06 23.17 16.22
C ASP A 215 -29.18 24.61 15.68
N ALA A 216 -30.28 24.96 15.00
CA ALA A 216 -30.57 26.33 14.59
C ALA A 216 -30.73 27.24 15.82
N GLY A 217 -31.58 26.84 16.77
CA GLY A 217 -31.79 27.57 18.02
C GLY A 217 -30.53 27.71 18.88
N ASN A 218 -29.62 26.74 18.84
CA ASN A 218 -28.33 26.81 19.52
C ASN A 218 -27.32 27.70 18.77
N LYS A 219 -27.34 27.71 17.43
CA LYS A 219 -26.55 28.64 16.60
C LYS A 219 -26.93 30.10 16.85
N GLU A 220 -28.21 30.41 16.99
CA GLU A 220 -28.65 31.76 17.37
C GLU A 220 -28.15 32.14 18.77
N LYS A 221 -28.30 31.25 19.76
CA LYS A 221 -27.84 31.52 21.14
C LYS A 221 -26.31 31.60 21.26
N ILE A 222 -25.55 30.89 20.42
CA ILE A 222 -24.08 31.02 20.36
C ILE A 222 -23.65 32.42 19.95
N LYS A 223 -24.38 33.10 19.07
CA LYS A 223 -24.07 34.49 18.66
C LYS A 223 -24.24 35.48 19.82
N ASP A 224 -25.10 35.14 20.77
CA ASP A 224 -25.35 35.94 21.96
C ASP A 224 -24.42 35.57 23.14
N CYS A 225 -23.60 34.52 23.01
CA CYS A 225 -22.58 34.16 23.99
C CYS A 225 -21.25 34.87 23.72
N PRO A 226 -20.73 35.68 24.65
CA PRO A 226 -19.37 36.20 24.56
C PRO A 226 -18.35 35.06 24.49
N ALA A 227 -17.34 35.18 23.63
CA ALA A 227 -16.32 34.13 23.45
C ALA A 227 -15.53 33.78 24.73
N THR A 228 -15.58 34.64 25.75
CA THR A 228 -14.93 34.45 27.06
C THR A 228 -15.86 33.86 28.13
N ASP A 229 -17.16 33.75 27.88
CA ASP A 229 -18.12 33.19 28.84
C ASP A 229 -18.31 31.69 28.61
N ARG A 230 -17.50 30.93 29.34
CA ARG A 230 -17.51 29.47 29.34
C ARG A 230 -18.87 28.89 29.74
N THR A 231 -19.57 29.52 30.68
CA THR A 231 -20.86 29.01 31.18
C THR A 231 -21.96 29.18 30.14
N CYS A 232 -21.93 30.31 29.41
CA CYS A 232 -22.82 30.54 28.28
C CYS A 232 -22.58 29.51 27.17
N LEU A 233 -21.31 29.32 26.77
CA LEU A 233 -20.91 28.38 25.72
C LEU A 233 -21.25 26.92 26.08
N GLU A 234 -21.03 26.49 27.32
CA GLU A 234 -21.39 25.14 27.81
C GLU A 234 -22.92 24.90 27.78
N GLY A 235 -23.73 25.94 27.96
CA GLY A 235 -25.20 25.85 27.90
C GLY A 235 -25.78 25.69 26.48
N VAL A 236 -25.05 26.14 25.45
CA VAL A 236 -25.51 26.17 24.05
C VAL A 236 -24.86 25.11 23.16
N ALA A 237 -23.63 24.69 23.46
CA ALA A 237 -22.93 23.65 22.71
C ALA A 237 -23.56 22.25 22.88
N GLY A 238 -24.52 22.11 23.81
CA GLY A 238 -25.01 20.82 24.28
C GLY A 238 -23.93 20.10 25.09
N LYS A 239 -24.34 19.13 25.93
CA LYS A 239 -23.40 18.34 26.74
C LYS A 239 -22.65 17.27 25.92
N GLY A 240 -22.84 17.26 24.60
CA GLY A 240 -22.35 16.19 23.73
C GLY A 240 -22.88 14.81 24.10
N GLU A 241 -24.08 14.70 24.69
CA GLU A 241 -24.59 13.42 25.22
C GLU A 241 -24.64 12.32 24.15
N LYS A 242 -24.98 12.66 22.90
CA LYS A 242 -24.93 11.71 21.77
C LYS A 242 -23.50 11.32 21.39
N GLU A 243 -22.59 12.29 21.32
CA GLU A 243 -21.16 12.06 21.05
C GLU A 243 -20.56 11.16 22.14
N ASN A 244 -20.82 11.49 23.40
CA ASN A 244 -20.36 10.74 24.57
C ASN A 244 -21.00 9.35 24.63
N ALA A 245 -22.28 9.19 24.26
CA ALA A 245 -22.92 7.89 24.14
C ALA A 245 -22.31 7.05 23.00
N GLY A 246 -21.99 7.67 21.86
CA GLY A 246 -21.31 7.01 20.74
C GLY A 246 -19.89 6.57 21.10
N ILE A 247 -19.11 7.44 21.75
CA ILE A 247 -17.78 7.11 22.29
C ILE A 247 -17.88 5.99 23.32
N SER A 248 -18.88 6.03 24.21
CA SER A 248 -19.09 4.97 25.20
C SER A 248 -19.44 3.63 24.53
N GLN A 249 -20.28 3.65 23.49
CA GLN A 249 -20.61 2.46 22.70
C GLN A 249 -19.39 1.88 21.97
N GLN A 250 -18.57 2.73 21.34
CA GLN A 250 -17.33 2.30 20.69
C GLN A 250 -16.31 1.74 21.70
N THR A 251 -16.19 2.38 22.86
CA THR A 251 -15.29 1.92 23.94
C THR A 251 -15.74 0.57 24.46
N GLN A 252 -17.04 0.38 24.68
CA GLN A 252 -17.61 -0.90 25.09
C GLN A 252 -17.40 -1.98 24.02
N ALA A 253 -17.68 -1.67 22.75
CA ALA A 253 -17.49 -2.64 21.66
C ALA A 253 -16.03 -3.05 21.49
N LEU A 254 -15.08 -2.12 21.69
CA LEU A 254 -13.64 -2.43 21.66
C LEU A 254 -13.21 -3.28 22.87
N ASP A 255 -13.73 -2.99 24.05
CA ASP A 255 -13.45 -3.76 25.27
C ASP A 255 -14.01 -5.19 25.15
N ASP A 256 -15.23 -5.32 24.64
CA ASP A 256 -15.88 -6.61 24.37
C ASP A 256 -15.09 -7.41 23.31
N PHE A 257 -14.65 -6.78 22.22
CA PHE A 257 -13.79 -7.41 21.21
C PHE A 257 -12.46 -7.89 21.80
N THR A 258 -11.83 -7.07 22.64
CA THR A 258 -10.50 -7.35 23.22
C THR A 258 -10.56 -8.50 24.23
N ASN A 259 -11.64 -8.56 25.02
CA ASN A 259 -11.78 -9.51 26.13
C ASN A 259 -12.57 -10.77 25.76
N THR A 260 -13.12 -10.87 24.56
CA THR A 260 -13.78 -12.10 24.08
C THR A 260 -12.75 -13.22 23.90
N PRO A 261 -12.86 -14.35 24.63
CA PRO A 261 -11.89 -15.44 24.53
C PRO A 261 -11.94 -16.08 23.14
N ARG A 262 -10.76 -16.20 22.50
CA ARG A 262 -10.63 -16.68 21.11
C ARG A 262 -10.81 -18.19 20.95
N ASP A 263 -10.95 -18.90 22.06
CA ASP A 263 -11.17 -20.34 22.17
C ASP A 263 -12.64 -20.72 22.39
N GLN A 264 -13.57 -19.75 22.41
CA GLN A 264 -15.00 -20.03 22.45
C GLN A 264 -15.56 -20.55 21.12
N ASP A 265 -16.73 -21.22 21.20
CA ASP A 265 -17.47 -21.65 20.01
C ASP A 265 -17.73 -20.45 19.06
N PRO A 266 -17.41 -20.58 17.76
CA PRO A 266 -17.50 -19.47 16.81
C PRO A 266 -18.87 -18.80 16.74
N ASN A 267 -19.96 -19.54 16.96
CA ASN A 267 -21.30 -18.95 16.89
C ASN A 267 -21.63 -18.13 18.14
N THR A 268 -20.95 -18.39 19.25
CA THR A 268 -21.13 -17.65 20.52
C THR A 268 -20.30 -16.35 20.51
N ALA A 269 -19.11 -16.37 19.89
CA ALA A 269 -18.22 -15.21 19.79
C ALA A 269 -18.62 -14.19 18.70
N LEU A 270 -19.55 -14.56 17.81
CA LEU A 270 -19.94 -13.78 16.63
C LEU A 270 -20.51 -12.39 16.98
N GLY A 271 -21.42 -12.31 17.94
CA GLY A 271 -22.03 -11.03 18.33
C GLY A 271 -21.00 -9.98 18.80
N PRO A 272 -20.18 -10.28 19.81
CA PRO A 272 -19.15 -9.37 20.32
C PRO A 272 -18.08 -9.00 19.28
N LEU A 273 -17.67 -9.96 18.43
CA LEU A 273 -16.62 -9.72 17.45
C LEU A 273 -17.08 -8.84 16.28
N CYS A 274 -18.37 -8.87 15.94
CA CYS A 274 -18.92 -8.14 14.79
C CYS A 274 -19.54 -6.79 15.12
N GLN A 275 -19.78 -6.52 16.40
CA GLN A 275 -20.37 -5.26 16.83
C GLN A 275 -19.52 -4.04 16.42
N VAL A 276 -18.18 -4.17 16.39
CA VAL A 276 -17.27 -3.11 15.92
C VAL A 276 -17.42 -2.90 14.41
N ALA A 277 -17.49 -3.97 13.62
CA ALA A 277 -17.71 -3.88 12.18
C ALA A 277 -19.09 -3.26 11.88
N ASP A 278 -20.15 -3.75 12.52
CA ASP A 278 -21.52 -3.25 12.32
C ASP A 278 -21.68 -1.76 12.69
N LEU A 279 -21.01 -1.30 13.76
CA LEU A 279 -20.98 0.12 14.15
C LEU A 279 -20.33 1.03 13.10
N HIS A 280 -19.41 0.50 12.30
CA HIS A 280 -18.73 1.23 11.23
C HIS A 280 -19.39 1.03 9.85
N HIS A 281 -20.21 -0.01 9.68
CA HIS A 281 -20.77 -0.42 8.39
C HIS A 281 -22.21 0.03 8.16
N GLY A 282 -22.90 0.61 9.17
CA GLY A 282 -24.29 1.07 9.05
C GLY A 282 -24.58 2.09 7.92
N SER A 283 -23.55 2.67 7.29
CA SER A 283 -23.65 3.58 6.14
C SER A 283 -22.97 3.08 4.86
N LEU A 284 -22.39 1.86 4.84
CA LEU A 284 -21.70 1.31 3.68
C LEU A 284 -22.68 0.52 2.81
N GLN A 285 -22.64 0.73 1.49
CA GLN A 285 -23.45 -0.03 0.55
C GLN A 285 -22.77 -1.36 0.21
N PRO A 286 -23.52 -2.41 -0.20
CA PRO A 286 -22.94 -3.64 -0.70
C PRO A 286 -21.99 -3.35 -1.88
N GLY A 287 -20.69 -3.55 -1.69
CA GLY A 287 -19.64 -3.27 -2.70
C GLY A 287 -18.55 -2.29 -2.25
N ASP A 288 -18.76 -1.55 -1.16
CA ASP A 288 -17.80 -0.52 -0.69
C ASP A 288 -16.58 -1.09 0.06
N THR A 289 -16.61 -2.38 0.39
CA THR A 289 -15.53 -3.10 1.07
C THR A 289 -15.12 -4.34 0.28
N VAL A 290 -13.84 -4.43 -0.06
CA VAL A 290 -13.23 -5.64 -0.62
C VAL A 290 -12.77 -6.51 0.55
N LEU A 291 -13.61 -7.47 0.94
CA LEU A 291 -13.22 -8.52 1.88
C LEU A 291 -12.46 -9.61 1.12
N ALA A 292 -11.25 -9.94 1.59
CA ALA A 292 -10.46 -11.01 0.99
C ALA A 292 -11.13 -12.38 1.24
N PRO A 293 -11.06 -13.34 0.29
CA PRO A 293 -11.59 -14.68 0.52
C PRO A 293 -10.78 -15.36 1.64
N GLY A 294 -11.42 -15.63 2.78
CA GLY A 294 -10.86 -16.40 3.89
C GLY A 294 -10.55 -15.61 5.18
N THR A 295 -10.79 -14.29 5.22
CA THR A 295 -10.55 -13.46 6.42
C THR A 295 -11.79 -13.18 7.27
N TRP A 296 -12.85 -13.97 7.11
CA TRP A 296 -14.16 -13.75 7.72
C TRP A 296 -14.58 -14.99 8.51
N TRP A 297 -14.03 -15.19 9.69
CA TRP A 297 -14.86 -15.83 10.72
C TRP A 297 -15.81 -14.78 11.30
N TYR A 298 -16.77 -14.46 10.42
CA TYR A 298 -18.13 -13.98 10.61
C TYR A 298 -18.45 -12.51 10.89
N CYS A 299 -17.65 -11.57 10.41
CA CYS A 299 -18.06 -10.18 10.18
C CYS A 299 -17.52 -9.75 8.80
#